data_AF-A0A914EK82-F1
#
_entry.id   AF-A0A914EK82-F1
#
_cell.length_a   1.000
_cell.length_b   1.000
_cell.length_c   1.000
_cell.angle_alpha   90.00
_cell.angle_beta   90.00
_cell.angle_gamma   90.00
#
_symmetry.space_group_name_H-M   'P 1'
#
loop_
_entity.id
_entity.type
_entity.pdbx_description
1 polymer ?
#
loop_
_entity_poly.entity_id
_entity_poly.type
_entity_poly.pdbx_seq_one_letter_code
_entity_poly.pdbx_strand_id
1 'polypeptide(L)'
;MTALSKFFRQTLGLELLTANCHEYCHVWNPNCRAAVFDACKDGFPFCLKTYAAYYLITSLFRKKDPKKIDYKQLVKDVLRSSVFLTMNMFWFLFLMCRMRIAVARRNPSYTRFLVKF
;
A
#
# COMPACT_ATOMS: atom_id res chain seq x y z
N MET A 1 -1.37 6.00 28.94
CA MET A 1 -1.28 6.21 27.47
C MET A 1 -0.93 7.66 27.07
N THR A 2 -0.87 8.62 28.01
CA THR A 2 -0.61 10.05 27.77
C THR A 2 0.87 10.45 27.72
N ALA A 3 1.79 9.65 28.27
CA ALA A 3 3.21 9.98 28.28
C ALA A 3 3.81 9.96 26.86
N LEU A 4 3.46 8.94 26.06
CA LEU A 4 3.96 8.78 24.71
C LEU A 4 3.41 9.88 23.78
N SER A 5 2.11 10.20 23.86
CA SER A 5 1.54 11.28 23.04
C SER A 5 2.08 12.66 23.41
N LYS A 6 2.37 12.90 24.70
CA LYS A 6 3.03 14.13 25.16
C LYS A 6 4.47 14.21 24.67
N PHE A 7 5.22 13.11 24.74
CA PHE A 7 6.58 13.03 24.20
C PHE A 7 6.63 13.30 22.69
N PHE A 8 5.78 12.64 21.90
CA PHE A 8 5.70 12.89 20.46
C PHE A 8 5.32 14.33 20.11
N ARG A 9 4.46 14.97 20.90
CA ARG A 9 4.04 16.37 20.67
C ARG A 9 5.10 17.38 21.12
N GLN A 10 5.71 17.17 22.29
CA GLN A 10 6.61 18.13 22.93
C GLN A 10 8.06 18.00 22.46
N THR A 11 8.53 16.78 22.15
CA THR A 11 9.92 16.53 21.77
C THR A 11 10.12 16.46 20.26
N LEU A 12 9.15 15.92 19.51
CA LEU A 12 9.23 15.77 18.05
C LEU A 12 8.46 16.84 17.26
N GLY A 13 7.66 17.69 17.92
CA GLY A 13 6.86 18.74 17.26
C GLY A 13 5.83 18.20 16.25
N LEU A 14 5.50 16.91 16.31
CA LEU A 14 4.58 16.27 15.38
C LEU A 14 3.14 16.65 15.76
N GLU A 15 2.58 17.62 15.05
CA GLU A 15 1.16 17.94 15.15
C GLU A 15 0.31 16.82 14.54
N LEU A 16 -0.83 16.55 15.19
CA LEU A 16 -1.80 15.58 14.70
C LEU A 16 -2.43 16.12 13.42
N LEU A 17 -2.17 15.43 12.30
CA LEU A 17 -2.80 15.74 11.03
C LEU A 17 -4.33 15.60 11.16
N THR A 18 -5.02 16.74 11.09
CA THR A 18 -6.48 16.85 11.13
C THR A 18 -7.14 16.56 9.78
N ALA A 19 -6.38 16.19 8.74
CA ALA A 19 -6.96 15.85 7.44
C ALA A 19 -7.77 14.55 7.50
N ASN A 20 -8.83 14.48 6.68
CA ASN A 20 -9.64 13.28 6.55
C ASN A 20 -8.83 12.13 5.90
N CYS A 21 -9.22 10.87 6.14
CA CYS A 21 -8.60 9.71 5.51
C CYS A 21 -8.66 9.80 3.97
N HIS A 22 -9.76 10.35 3.45
CA HIS A 22 -9.92 10.68 2.04
C HIS A 22 -8.84 11.65 1.53
N GLU A 23 -8.66 12.79 2.22
CA GLU A 23 -7.74 13.85 1.79
C GLU A 23 -6.27 13.44 1.84
N TYR A 24 -5.94 12.45 2.67
CA TYR A 24 -4.56 12.04 2.90
C TYR A 24 -4.20 10.71 2.24
N CYS A 25 -5.03 9.67 2.38
CA CYS A 25 -4.70 8.31 1.96
C CYS A 25 -5.37 7.88 0.66
N HIS A 26 -6.58 8.36 0.36
CA HIS A 26 -7.37 7.87 -0.78
C HIS A 26 -8.24 8.97 -1.41
N VAL A 27 -7.57 9.98 -1.97
CA VAL A 27 -8.19 11.19 -2.54
C VAL A 27 -9.10 10.92 -3.74
N TRP A 28 -9.02 9.73 -4.33
CA TRP A 28 -9.77 9.33 -5.52
C TRP A 28 -11.13 8.70 -5.20
N ASN A 29 -11.37 8.23 -3.97
CA ASN A 29 -12.62 7.58 -3.62
C ASN A 29 -12.99 7.83 -2.15
N PRO A 30 -14.20 8.36 -1.83
CA PRO A 30 -14.60 8.67 -0.47
C PRO A 30 -14.76 7.44 0.43
N ASN A 31 -14.97 6.25 -0.14
CA ASN A 31 -15.12 5.01 0.61
C ASN A 31 -13.79 4.27 0.72
N CYS A 32 -13.33 3.98 1.93
CA CYS A 32 -12.03 3.34 2.17
C CYS A 32 -11.96 1.93 1.56
N ARG A 33 -13.04 1.14 1.66
CA ARG A 33 -13.11 -0.21 1.06
C ARG A 33 -13.01 -0.16 -0.47
N ALA A 34 -13.77 0.75 -1.08
CA ALA A 34 -13.76 0.93 -2.53
C ALA A 34 -12.40 1.45 -3.00
N ALA A 35 -11.80 2.41 -2.30
CA ALA A 35 -10.47 2.93 -2.60
C ALA A 35 -9.39 1.85 -2.62
N VAL A 36 -9.39 0.96 -1.62
CA VAL A 36 -8.43 -0.14 -1.54
C VAL A 36 -8.64 -1.13 -2.68
N PHE A 37 -9.90 -1.45 -3.00
CA PHE A 37 -10.21 -2.35 -4.11
C PHE A 37 -9.79 -1.75 -5.45
N ASP A 38 -10.03 -0.46 -5.66
CA ASP A 38 -9.65 0.28 -6.86
C ASP A 38 -8.13 0.29 -7.04
N ALA A 39 -7.40 0.59 -5.95
CA ALA A 39 -5.94 0.52 -5.93
C ALA A 39 -5.42 -0.89 -6.25
N CYS A 40 -6.04 -1.95 -5.73
CA CYS A 40 -5.67 -3.32 -6.07
C CYS A 40 -5.94 -3.64 -7.55
N LYS A 41 -7.09 -3.22 -8.06
CA LYS A 41 -7.52 -3.48 -9.44
C LYS A 41 -6.57 -2.84 -10.45
N ASP A 42 -6.16 -1.60 -10.19
CA ASP A 42 -5.26 -0.86 -11.09
C ASP A 42 -3.79 -1.17 -10.82
N GLY A 43 -3.43 -1.44 -9.57
CA GLY A 43 -2.07 -1.77 -9.15
C GLY A 43 -1.61 -3.14 -9.62
N PHE A 44 -2.50 -4.16 -9.64
CA PHE A 44 -2.13 -5.51 -10.06
C PHE A 44 -1.59 -5.60 -11.51
N PRO A 45 -2.25 -5.07 -12.55
CA PRO A 45 -1.72 -5.10 -13.92
C PRO A 45 -0.46 -4.24 -14.07
N PHE A 46 -0.34 -3.15 -13.31
CA PHE A 46 0.88 -2.35 -13.27
C PHE A 46 2.07 -3.15 -12.74
N CYS A 47 1.89 -3.84 -11.61
CA CYS A 47 2.91 -4.71 -11.01
C CYS A 47 3.29 -5.87 -11.95
N LEU A 48 2.33 -6.45 -12.67
CA LEU A 48 2.62 -7.51 -13.64
C LEU A 48 3.52 -6.99 -14.77
N LYS A 49 3.24 -5.80 -15.31
CA LYS A 49 4.04 -5.21 -16.40
C LYS A 49 5.47 -4.90 -15.95
N THR A 50 5.65 -4.29 -14.77
CA THR A 50 6.97 -3.92 -14.26
C THR A 50 7.83 -5.15 -13.93
N TYR A 51 7.27 -6.14 -13.24
CA TYR A 51 8.01 -7.37 -12.93
C TYR A 51 8.24 -8.25 -14.16
N ALA A 52 7.30 -8.31 -15.11
CA ALA A 52 7.53 -9.01 -16.36
C ALA A 52 8.74 -8.42 -17.10
N ALA A 53 8.82 -7.09 -17.23
CA ALA A 53 9.97 -6.43 -17.85
C ALA A 53 11.27 -6.70 -17.08
N TYR A 54 11.24 -6.59 -15.74
CA TYR A 54 12.41 -6.85 -14.89
C TYR A 54 12.93 -8.30 -15.03
N TYR A 55 12.04 -9.30 -14.95
CA TYR A 55 12.43 -10.70 -15.06
C TYR A 55 12.87 -11.08 -16.49
N LEU A 56 12.27 -10.47 -17.52
CA LEU A 56 12.74 -10.62 -18.90
C LEU A 56 14.17 -10.08 -19.06
N ILE A 57 14.44 -8.84 -18.63
CA ILE A 57 15.77 -8.24 -18.72
C ILE A 57 16.79 -9.08 -17.94
N THR A 58 16.50 -9.44 -16.69
CA THR A 58 17.42 -10.25 -15.88
C THR A 58 17.65 -11.64 -16.46
N SER A 59 16.65 -12.24 -17.12
CA SER A 59 16.81 -13.53 -17.81
C SER A 59 17.70 -13.43 -19.05
N LEU A 60 17.61 -12.34 -19.82
CA LEU A 60 18.47 -12.06 -20.98
C LEU A 60 19.92 -11.83 -20.56
N PHE A 61 20.16 -11.09 -19.48
CA PHE A 61 21.51 -10.91 -18.93
C PHE A 61 22.09 -12.22 -18.37
N ARG A 62 21.26 -13.08 -17.76
CA ARG A 62 21.71 -14.33 -17.14
C ARG A 62 21.97 -15.44 -18.14
N LYS A 63 21.20 -15.54 -19.23
CA LYS A 63 21.39 -16.56 -20.27
C LYS A 63 21.69 -15.87 -21.60
N LYS A 64 22.94 -16.00 -22.07
CA LYS A 64 23.39 -15.52 -23.40
C LYS A 64 22.58 -16.15 -24.56
N ASP A 65 22.02 -17.34 -24.34
CA ASP A 65 21.11 -18.04 -25.27
C ASP A 65 19.64 -17.90 -24.83
N PRO A 66 18.78 -17.21 -25.60
CA PRO A 66 17.36 -17.04 -25.27
C PRO A 66 16.55 -18.35 -25.31
N LYS A 67 17.03 -19.37 -26.04
CA LYS A 67 16.37 -20.69 -26.13
C LYS A 67 16.46 -21.53 -24.85
N LYS A 68 17.36 -21.19 -23.92
CA LYS A 68 17.53 -21.92 -22.65
C LYS A 68 16.70 -21.32 -21.52
N ILE A 69 15.87 -20.30 -21.78
CA ILE A 69 15.10 -19.63 -20.73
C ILE A 69 13.94 -20.52 -20.27
N ASP A 70 13.88 -20.80 -18.97
CA ASP A 70 12.76 -21.51 -18.36
C ASP A 70 11.58 -20.55 -18.16
N TYR A 71 10.73 -20.43 -19.18
CA TYR A 71 9.55 -19.57 -19.14
C TYR A 71 8.59 -19.94 -18.00
N LYS A 72 8.49 -21.23 -17.64
CA LYS A 72 7.65 -21.67 -16.51
C LYS A 72 8.12 -21.12 -15.17
N GLN A 73 9.43 -21.09 -14.95
CA GLN A 73 10.00 -20.53 -13.71
C GLN A 73 9.87 -19.01 -13.72
N LEU A 74 10.13 -18.37 -14.85
CA LEU A 74 9.99 -16.92 -15.01
C LEU A 74 8.57 -16.45 -14.69
N VAL A 75 7.54 -17.12 -15.23
CA VAL A 75 6.14 -16.76 -14.94
C VAL A 75 5.81 -16.94 -13.46
N LYS A 76 6.29 -18.02 -12.81
CA LYS A 76 6.10 -18.20 -11.37
C LYS A 76 6.76 -17.10 -10.55
N ASP A 77 7.98 -16.71 -10.91
CA ASP A 77 8.76 -15.68 -10.21
C ASP A 77 8.11 -14.29 -10.38
N VAL A 78 7.62 -13.98 -11.58
CA VAL A 78 6.83 -12.76 -11.87
C VAL A 78 5.56 -12.75 -11.03
N LEU A 79 4.74 -13.80 -11.11
CA LEU A 79 3.46 -13.87 -10.38
C LEU A 79 3.68 -13.76 -8.86
N ARG A 80 4.68 -14.46 -8.31
CA ARG A 80 5.00 -14.39 -6.88
C ARG A 80 5.37 -12.97 -6.45
N SER A 81 6.19 -12.29 -7.24
CA SER A 81 6.63 -10.92 -6.94
C SER A 81 5.50 -9.91 -7.09
N SER A 82 4.69 -10.03 -8.14
CA SER A 82 3.53 -9.18 -8.35
C SER A 82 2.48 -9.34 -7.24
N VAL A 83 2.21 -10.58 -6.80
CA VAL A 83 1.29 -10.83 -5.67
C VAL A 83 1.85 -10.25 -4.38
N PHE A 84 3.15 -10.43 -4.10
CA PHE A 84 3.78 -9.87 -2.91
C PHE A 84 3.69 -8.33 -2.89
N LEU A 85 4.03 -7.66 -3.99
CA LEU A 85 3.97 -6.20 -4.07
C LEU A 85 2.53 -5.68 -3.95
N THR A 86 1.58 -6.32 -4.64
CA THR A 86 0.16 -5.93 -4.58
C THR A 86 -0.39 -6.11 -3.16
N MET A 87 -0.05 -7.22 -2.49
CA MET A 87 -0.47 -7.48 -1.11
C MET A 87 0.16 -6.50 -0.12
N ASN A 88 1.42 -6.12 -0.34
CA ASN A 88 2.10 -5.12 0.49
C ASN A 88 1.38 -3.76 0.40
N MET A 89 1.08 -3.30 -0.81
CA MET A 89 0.32 -2.06 -1.05
C MET A 89 -1.09 -2.13 -0.44
N PHE A 90 -1.80 -3.23 -0.64
CA PHE A 90 -3.12 -3.47 -0.05
C PHE A 90 -3.07 -3.34 1.48
N TRP A 91 -2.13 -4.05 2.12
CA TRP A 91 -2.00 -4.06 3.57
C TRP A 91 -1.61 -2.69 4.10
N PHE A 92 -0.72 -1.97 3.40
CA PHE A 92 -0.34 -0.61 3.75
C PHE A 92 -1.55 0.33 3.77
N LEU A 93 -2.33 0.38 2.66
CA LEU A 93 -3.53 1.22 2.57
C LEU A 93 -4.58 0.83 3.62
N PHE A 94 -4.82 -0.47 3.79
CA PHE A 94 -5.79 -0.99 4.74
C PHE A 94 -5.41 -0.66 6.19
N LEU A 95 -4.16 -0.93 6.59
CA LEU A 95 -3.67 -0.63 7.94
C LEU A 95 -3.70 0.86 8.23
N MET A 96 -3.34 1.72 7.28
CA MET A 96 -3.41 3.17 7.46
C MET A 96 -4.83 3.64 7.76
N CYS A 97 -5.83 3.15 7.03
CA CYS A 97 -7.24 3.45 7.30
C CYS A 97 -7.68 2.93 8.68
N ARG A 98 -7.25 1.72 9.07
CA ARG A 98 -7.59 1.12 10.38
C ARG A 98 -6.92 1.81 11.55
N MET A 99 -5.66 2.21 11.41
CA MET A 99 -4.93 2.96 12.43
C MET A 99 -5.61 4.31 12.71
N ARG A 100 -6.09 5.00 11.68
CA ARG A 100 -6.83 6.25 11.85
C ARG A 100 -8.14 6.07 12.63
N ILE A 101 -8.89 4.99 12.40
CA ILE A 101 -10.05 4.66 13.25
C ILE A 101 -9.62 4.41 14.70
N ALA A 102 -8.55 3.64 14.91
CA ALA A 102 -8.10 3.30 16.25
C ALA A 102 -7.71 4.56 17.05
N VAL A 103 -7.08 5.54 16.40
CA VAL A 103 -6.76 6.85 17.00
C VAL A 103 -8.01 7.69 17.22
N ALA A 104 -8.91 7.77 16.22
CA ALA A 104 -10.14 8.55 16.32
C ALA A 104 -11.08 8.04 17.43
N ARG A 105 -11.13 6.72 17.67
CA ARG A 105 -11.90 6.14 18.79
C ARG A 105 -11.37 6.55 20.16
N ARG A 106 -10.07 6.85 20.29
CA ARG A 106 -9.47 7.27 21.57
C ARG A 106 -9.67 8.75 21.88
N ASN A 107 -9.95 9.57 20.87
CA ASN A 107 -10.17 11.01 21.03
C ASN A 107 -11.41 11.45 20.20
N PRO A 108 -12.59 11.64 20.84
CA PRO A 108 -13.84 11.91 20.13
C PRO A 108 -13.82 13.17 19.28
N SER A 109 -12.95 14.14 19.56
CA SER A 109 -12.75 15.35 18.73
C SER A 109 -12.32 15.04 17.29
N TYR A 110 -11.72 13.87 17.02
CA TYR A 110 -11.28 13.44 15.69
C TYR A 110 -12.30 12.54 14.97
N THR A 111 -13.44 12.20 15.60
CA THR A 111 -14.48 11.34 15.00
C THR A 111 -15.19 12.00 13.81
N ARG A 112 -15.06 13.32 13.64
CA ARG A 112 -15.59 14.07 12.49
C ARG A 112 -14.84 13.76 11.18
N PHE A 113 -13.63 13.20 11.24
CA PHE A 113 -12.84 12.76 10.08
C PHE A 113 -13.24 11.34 9.65
N LEU A 114 -14.52 11.22 9.30
CA LEU A 114 -15.23 9.98 9.05
C LEU A 114 -14.58 9.16 7.93
N VAL A 115 -13.91 8.09 8.35
CA VAL A 115 -13.67 6.90 7.56
C VAL A 115 -15.04 6.31 7.17
N LYS A 116 -15.47 6.53 5.93
CA LYS A 116 -16.63 5.86 5.35
C LYS A 116 -16.19 4.50 4.83
N PHE A 117 -16.66 3.46 5.49
CA PHE A 117 -16.32 2.08 5.18
C PHE A 117 -17.38 1.44 4.31
#